data_AF-A0A935HK87-F1
#
_entry.id   AF-A0A935HK87-F1
#
_cell.length_a   1.000
_cell.length_b   1.000
_cell.length_c   1.000
_cell.angle_alpha   90.00
_cell.angle_beta   90.00
_cell.angle_gamma   90.00
#
_symmetry.space_group_name_H-M   'P 1'
#
loop_
_entity.id
_entity.type
_entity.pdbx_description
1 polymer ?
#
loop_
_entity_poly.entity_id
_entity_poly.type
_entity_poly.pdbx_seq_one_letter_code
_entity_poly.pdbx_strand_id
1 'polypeptide(L)'
;MSGKLNKRQASLIYGIKGNATILYWINQSQGLKGYEAKAKSPANFAEMKKNIQDKKLEEENKELRELLRVAELRADLWQHAIEVAEKIQH
;
A
#
# COMPACT_ATOMS: atom_id res chain seq x y z
N MET A 1 18.18 -5.11 33.95
CA MET A 1 17.65 -3.79 33.53
C MET A 1 16.71 -4.01 32.36
N SER A 2 15.43 -3.66 32.48
CA SER A 2 14.43 -3.84 31.41
C SER A 2 14.81 -2.95 30.23
N GLY A 3 15.08 -3.52 29.05
CA GLY A 3 15.47 -2.81 27.82
C GLY A 3 14.35 -1.95 27.19
N LYS A 4 13.36 -1.53 27.98
CA LYS A 4 12.23 -0.72 27.51
C LYS A 4 12.53 0.75 27.77
N LEU A 5 12.76 1.50 26.68
CA LEU A 5 12.93 2.95 26.73
C LEU A 5 11.62 3.61 27.22
N ASN A 6 11.74 4.47 28.23
CA ASN A 6 10.62 5.27 28.68
C ASN A 6 10.41 6.50 27.78
N LYS A 7 9.23 7.14 27.87
CA LYS A 7 8.81 8.26 27.01
C LYS A 7 9.85 9.38 26.90
N ARG A 8 10.50 9.73 28.02
CA ARG A 8 11.49 10.82 28.08
C ARG A 8 12.77 10.44 27.36
N GLN A 9 13.22 9.20 27.51
CA GLN A 9 14.41 8.67 26.82
C GLN A 9 14.18 8.58 25.30
N ALA A 10 13.02 8.10 24.86
CA ALA A 10 12.68 8.02 23.44
C ALA A 10 12.59 9.41 22.78
N SER A 11 11.99 10.40 23.46
CA SER A 11 11.92 11.78 22.95
C SER A 11 13.30 12.40 22.76
N LEU A 12 14.24 12.12 23.68
CA LEU A 12 15.58 12.71 23.70
C LEU A 12 16.51 12.04 22.67
N ILE A 13 16.42 10.72 22.48
CA ILE A 13 17.24 9.96 21.52
C ILE A 13 16.78 10.22 20.08
N TYR A 14 15.47 10.31 19.82
CA TYR A 14 14.92 10.38 18.46
C TYR A 14 14.40 11.77 18.07
N GLY A 15 14.49 12.78 18.95
CA GLY A 15 14.04 14.16 18.67
C GLY A 15 12.52 14.32 18.50
N ILE A 16 11.73 13.36 18.97
CA ILE A 16 10.29 13.30 18.73
C ILE A 16 9.54 14.13 19.78
N LYS A 17 8.85 15.20 19.35
CA LYS A 17 8.09 16.12 20.21
C LYS A 17 6.64 15.68 20.51
N GLY A 18 6.10 14.74 19.73
CA GLY A 18 4.70 14.32 19.81
C GLY A 18 4.49 13.05 20.65
N ASN A 19 3.59 13.12 21.64
CA ASN A 19 3.24 11.97 22.49
C ASN A 19 2.76 10.75 21.69
N ALA A 20 1.96 10.97 20.63
CA ALA A 20 1.44 9.90 19.78
C ALA A 20 2.55 9.21 18.99
N THR A 21 3.53 9.97 18.48
CA THR A 21 4.66 9.44 17.71
C THR A 21 5.61 8.63 18.59
N ILE A 22 5.84 9.04 19.85
CA ILE A 22 6.64 8.26 20.80
C ILE A 22 5.98 6.91 21.08
N LEU A 23 4.66 6.91 21.37
CA LEU A 23 3.92 5.67 21.63
C LEU A 23 3.89 4.74 20.41
N TYR A 24 3.78 5.32 19.20
CA TYR A 24 3.85 4.56 17.95
C TYR A 24 5.16 3.77 17.83
N TRP A 25 6.31 4.42 18.01
CA TRP A 25 7.62 3.77 17.89
C TRP A 25 7.89 2.77 19.02
N ILE A 26 7.43 3.06 20.24
CA ILE A 26 7.54 2.11 21.36
C ILE A 26 6.76 0.82 21.04
N ASN A 27 5.54 0.93 20.52
CA ASN A 27 4.74 -0.25 20.18
C ASN A 27 5.35 -1.04 19.01
N GLN A 28 5.83 -0.34 17.97
CA GLN A 28 6.56 -0.96 16.86
C GLN A 28 7.81 -1.72 17.32
N SER A 29 8.63 -1.12 18.20
CA SER A 29 9.83 -1.79 18.74
C SER A 29 9.54 -3.02 19.61
N GLN A 30 8.34 -3.11 20.17
CA GLN A 30 7.90 -4.24 21.00
C GLN A 30 7.14 -5.30 20.20
N GLY A 31 7.07 -5.18 18.87
CA GLY A 31 6.32 -6.09 17.99
C GLY A 31 4.81 -6.06 18.22
N LEU A 32 4.31 -5.03 18.91
CA LEU A 32 2.88 -4.83 19.11
C LEU A 32 2.32 -4.15 17.87
N LYS A 33 1.20 -4.64 17.33
CA LYS A 33 0.46 -3.94 16.27
C LYS A 33 0.27 -2.50 16.72
N GLY A 34 0.84 -1.57 15.96
CA GLY A 34 0.86 -0.15 16.29
C GLY A 34 -0.55 0.36 16.59
N TYR A 35 -0.63 1.50 17.28
CA TYR A 35 -1.90 2.18 17.52
C TYR A 35 -2.64 2.31 16.19
N GLU A 36 -3.74 1.58 15.99
CA GLU A 36 -4.58 1.77 14.82
C GLU A 36 -5.02 3.23 14.88
N ALA A 37 -4.45 4.04 13.98
CA ALA A 37 -4.88 5.41 13.83
C ALA A 37 -6.35 5.32 13.46
N LYS A 38 -7.24 5.56 14.43
CA LYS A 38 -8.68 5.72 14.18
C LYS A 38 -8.81 6.57 12.93
N ALA A 39 -9.55 6.07 11.93
CA ALA A 39 -9.75 6.75 10.66
C ALA A 39 -10.01 8.22 10.94
N LYS A 40 -9.01 9.07 10.65
CA LYS A 40 -9.12 10.49 10.90
C LYS A 40 -10.15 11.00 9.89
N SER A 41 -11.25 11.53 10.38
CA SER A 41 -12.11 12.38 9.55
C SER A 41 -11.21 13.44 8.91
N PRO A 42 -11.27 13.66 7.58
CA PRO A 42 -10.38 14.59 6.91
C PRO A 42 -10.46 15.93 7.64
N ALA A 43 -9.33 16.38 8.17
CA ALA A 43 -9.31 17.53 9.06
C ALA A 43 -9.63 18.82 8.29
N ASN A 44 -9.39 18.82 6.97
CA ASN A 44 -9.54 19.97 6.08
C ASN A 44 -9.96 19.56 4.65
N PHE A 45 -10.53 20.50 3.88
CA PHE A 45 -10.96 20.33 2.48
C PHE A 45 -9.84 19.84 1.52
N ALA A 46 -8.58 20.18 1.80
CA ALA A 46 -7.44 19.73 0.99
C ALA A 46 -7.20 18.21 1.09
N GLU A 47 -7.40 17.62 2.27
CA GLU A 47 -7.29 16.17 2.48
C GLU A 47 -8.48 15.44 1.83
N MET A 48 -9.65 16.06 1.80
CA MET A 48 -10.82 15.53 1.11
C MET A 48 -10.64 15.48 -0.40
N LYS A 49 -10.01 16.51 -1.00
CA LYS A 49 -9.66 16.52 -2.44
C LYS A 49 -8.61 15.47 -2.80
N LYS A 50 -7.59 15.25 -1.95
CA LYS A 50 -6.63 14.14 -2.13
C LYS A 50 -7.33 12.79 -2.15
N ASN A 51 -8.24 12.53 -1.20
CA ASN A 51 -9.02 11.28 -1.18
C ASN A 51 -9.86 11.04 -2.45
N ILE A 52 -10.33 12.10 -3.12
CA ILE A 52 -11.09 11.97 -4.37
C ILE A 52 -10.14 11.64 -5.54
N GLN A 53 -8.97 12.30 -5.61
CA GLN A 53 -7.96 11.99 -6.63
C GLN A 53 -7.39 10.58 -6.45
N ASP A 54 -7.13 10.17 -5.22
CA ASP A 54 -6.60 8.84 -4.91
C ASP A 54 -7.60 7.74 -5.31
N LYS A 55 -8.91 7.94 -5.04
CA LYS A 55 -9.96 7.02 -5.52
C LYS A 55 -10.03 6.93 -7.04
N LYS A 56 -9.94 8.08 -7.72
CA LYS A 56 -9.96 8.11 -9.19
C LYS A 56 -8.73 7.39 -9.77
N LEU A 57 -7.55 7.60 -9.18
CA LEU A 57 -6.33 6.89 -9.55
C LEU A 57 -6.44 5.38 -9.28
N GLU A 58 -7.13 4.97 -8.23
CA GLU A 58 -7.34 3.56 -7.91
C GLU A 58 -8.29 2.88 -8.92
N GLU A 59 -9.36 3.57 -9.33
CA GLU A 59 -10.26 3.12 -10.40
C GLU A 59 -9.54 3.01 -11.75
N GLU A 60 -8.79 4.04 -12.15
CA GLU A 60 -7.99 4.02 -13.39
C GLU A 60 -6.96 2.88 -13.37
N ASN A 61 -6.28 2.66 -12.24
CA ASN A 61 -5.35 1.54 -12.09
C ASN A 61 -6.03 0.17 -12.21
N LYS A 62 -7.26 0.04 -11.71
CA LYS A 62 -8.05 -1.19 -11.82
C LYS A 62 -8.42 -1.47 -13.27
N GLU A 63 -8.88 -0.46 -14.01
CA GLU A 63 -9.21 -0.58 -15.43
C GLU A 63 -7.97 -0.93 -16.26
N LEU A 64 -6.84 -0.26 -16.02
CA LEU A 64 -5.59 -0.54 -16.73
C LEU A 64 -5.07 -1.96 -16.49
N ARG A 65 -5.21 -2.48 -15.27
CA ARG A 65 -4.83 -3.87 -14.94
C ARG A 65 -5.71 -4.88 -15.67
N GLU A 66 -7.00 -4.60 -15.82
CA GLU A 66 -7.91 -5.49 -16.56
C GLU A 66 -7.59 -5.47 -18.06
N LEU A 67 -7.32 -4.29 -18.63
CA LEU A 67 -6.89 -4.17 -20.03
C LEU A 67 -5.58 -4.92 -20.30
N LEU A 68 -4.62 -4.82 -19.37
CA LEU A 68 -3.36 -5.57 -19.46
C LEU A 68 -3.62 -7.09 -19.44
N ARG A 69 -4.44 -7.57 -18.50
CA ARG A 69 -4.82 -8.99 -18.40
C ARG A 69 -5.47 -9.50 -19.70
N VAL A 70 -6.36 -8.72 -20.29
CA VAL A 70 -7.02 -9.08 -21.57
C VAL A 70 -6.02 -9.13 -22.72
N ALA A 71 -5.06 -8.21 -22.75
CA ALA A 71 -4.01 -8.19 -23.77
C ALA A 71 -3.07 -9.41 -23.65
N GLU A 72 -2.68 -9.77 -22.44
CA GLU A 72 -1.87 -10.96 -22.15
C GLU A 72 -2.60 -12.24 -22.58
N LEU A 73 -3.86 -12.42 -22.15
CA LEU A 73 -4.68 -13.55 -22.56
C LEU A 73 -4.82 -13.66 -24.08
N ARG A 74 -4.96 -12.52 -24.76
CA ARG A 74 -5.03 -12.49 -26.21
C ARG A 74 -3.72 -12.99 -26.82
N ALA A 75 -2.58 -12.48 -26.35
CA ALA A 75 -1.27 -12.90 -26.84
C ALA A 75 -1.06 -14.42 -26.68
N ASP A 76 -1.41 -14.97 -25.53
CA ASP A 76 -1.32 -16.42 -25.26
C ASP A 76 -2.19 -17.23 -26.23
N LEU A 77 -3.42 -16.77 -26.50
CA LEU A 77 -4.30 -17.42 -27.47
C LEU A 77 -3.74 -17.37 -28.90
N TRP A 78 -3.14 -16.25 -29.31
CA TRP A 78 -2.48 -16.15 -30.61
C TRP A 78 -1.31 -17.12 -30.72
N GLN A 79 -0.52 -17.25 -29.66
CA GLN A 79 0.59 -18.19 -29.63
C GLN A 79 0.11 -19.63 -29.75
N HIS A 80 -0.93 -20.02 -29.00
CA HIS A 80 -1.53 -21.34 -29.14
C HIS A 80 -2.15 -21.60 -30.52
N ALA A 81 -2.76 -20.59 -31.15
CA ALA A 81 -3.30 -20.73 -32.50
C ALA A 81 -2.19 -21.01 -33.53
N ILE A 82 -1.03 -20.36 -33.40
CA ILE A 82 0.14 -20.61 -34.23
C ILE A 82 0.68 -22.02 -33.99
N GLU A 83 0.86 -22.44 -32.74
CA GLU A 83 1.35 -23.78 -32.39
C GLU A 83 0.46 -24.90 -32.96
N VAL A 84 -0.87 -24.71 -32.97
CA VAL A 84 -1.81 -25.66 -33.57
C VAL A 84 -1.67 -25.67 -35.10
N ALA A 85 -1.53 -24.51 -35.73
CA ALA A 85 -1.35 -24.43 -37.18
C ALA A 85 -0.05 -25.11 -37.63
N GLU A 86 1.05 -24.93 -36.89
CA GLU A 86 2.33 -25.58 -37.17
C GLU A 86 2.26 -27.10 -37.02
N LYS A 87 1.52 -27.61 -36.03
CA LYS A 87 1.31 -29.06 -35.84
C LYS A 87 0.46 -29.72 -36.93
N ILE A 88 -0.36 -28.96 -37.65
CA ILE A 88 -1.23 -29.49 -38.73
C ILE A 88 -0.48 -29.54 -40.07
N GLN A 89 0.55 -28.72 -40.25
CA GLN A 89 1.35 -28.65 -41.49
C GLN A 89 2.50 -29.67 -41.55
N HIS A 90 2.81 -30.35 -40.43
CA HIS A 90 3.78 -31.43 -40.32
C HIS A 90 3.09 -32.79 -40.13
#